data_AF-A0A9P6NER8-F1
#
_entry.id   AF-A0A9P6NER8-F1
#
_cell.length_a   1.000
_cell.length_b   1.000
_cell.length_c   1.000
_cell.angle_alpha   90.00
_cell.angle_beta   90.00
_cell.angle_gamma   90.00
#
_symmetry.space_group_name_H-M   'P 1'
#
loop_
_entity.id
_entity.type
_entity.pdbx_description
1 polymer ?
#
loop_
_entity_poly.entity_id
_entity_poly.type
_entity_poly.pdbx_seq_one_letter_code
_entity_poly.pdbx_strand_id
1 'polypeptide(L)'
;KPTYSYAALIGQAIMCSQTKKICLNDIYAYIMQNYAYYRKDEAGWQNSIRHNLSLNESFIKLPRGPNEPGKGSFWAIAPGAEDQFV
;
A
#
# COMPACT_ATOMS: atom_id res chain seq x y z
N LYS A 1 14.99 -9.30 6.34
CA LYS A 1 13.87 -8.35 6.33
C LYS A 1 14.42 -6.96 6.05
N PRO A 2 13.86 -6.19 5.11
CA PRO A 2 14.30 -4.81 4.84
C PRO A 2 14.20 -3.92 6.09
N THR A 3 14.96 -2.83 6.12
CA THR A 3 14.95 -1.84 7.22
C THR A 3 13.71 -0.95 7.24
N TYR A 4 12.86 -1.03 6.22
CA TYR A 4 11.64 -0.24 6.10
C TYR A 4 10.49 -0.78 6.98
N SER A 5 9.75 0.14 7.59
CA SER A 5 8.48 -0.17 8.25
C SER A 5 7.41 -0.56 7.23
N TYR A 6 6.34 -1.23 7.65
CA TYR A 6 5.23 -1.55 6.75
C TYR A 6 4.55 -0.28 6.21
N ALA A 7 4.46 0.78 7.01
CA ALA A 7 3.98 2.07 6.54
C ALA A 7 4.88 2.64 5.44
N ALA A 8 6.21 2.58 5.61
CA ALA A 8 7.15 3.02 4.57
C ALA A 8 7.00 2.21 3.27
N LEU A 9 6.82 0.90 3.36
CA LEU A 9 6.59 0.03 2.19
C LEU A 9 5.29 0.37 1.44
N ILE A 10 4.21 0.65 2.18
CA ILE A 10 2.93 1.10 1.62
C ILE A 10 3.09 2.46 0.94
N GLY A 11 3.75 3.41 1.63
CA GLY A 11 4.00 4.75 1.11
C GLY A 11 4.77 4.73 -0.21
N GLN A 12 5.85 3.95 -0.28
CA GLN A 12 6.62 3.75 -1.52
C GLN A 12 5.75 3.18 -2.66
N ALA A 13 4.91 2.18 -2.37
CA ALA A 13 4.01 1.59 -3.37
C ALA A 13 3.00 2.61 -3.93
N ILE A 14 2.42 3.44 -3.06
CA ILE A 14 1.49 4.51 -3.45
C ILE A 14 2.22 5.60 -4.25
N MET A 15 3.39 6.02 -3.79
CA MET A 15 4.16 7.09 -4.42
C MET A 15 4.71 6.71 -5.80
N CYS A 16 5.05 5.43 -6.00
CA CYS A 16 5.42 4.88 -7.30
C CYS A 16 4.23 4.72 -8.26
N SER A 17 2.98 4.78 -7.78
CA SER A 17 1.81 4.69 -8.66
C SER A 17 1.59 6.02 -9.39
N GLN A 18 1.30 5.94 -10.70
CA GLN A 18 1.09 7.13 -11.54
C GLN A 18 -0.10 7.99 -11.07
N THR A 19 -1.09 7.36 -10.46
CA THR A 19 -2.34 8.00 -10.02
C THR A 19 -2.33 8.38 -8.55
N LYS A 20 -1.22 8.14 -7.83
CA LYS A 20 -1.10 8.33 -6.37
C LYS A 20 -2.17 7.59 -5.55
N LYS A 21 -2.79 6.58 -6.17
CA LYS A 21 -3.72 5.63 -5.56
C LYS A 21 -3.40 4.23 -6.07
N ILE A 22 -3.65 3.21 -5.27
CA ILE A 22 -3.29 1.82 -5.60
C ILE A 22 -4.23 0.83 -4.90
N CYS A 23 -4.42 -0.36 -5.46
CA CYS A 23 -5.23 -1.40 -4.82
C CYS A 23 -4.39 -2.17 -3.79
N LEU A 24 -5.05 -2.81 -2.82
CA LEU A 24 -4.36 -3.68 -1.85
C LEU A 24 -3.50 -4.77 -2.52
N ASN A 25 -4.02 -5.39 -3.58
CA ASN A 25 -3.29 -6.43 -4.29
C ASN A 25 -2.04 -5.90 -5.00
N ASP A 26 -2.10 -4.68 -5.51
CA ASP A 26 -0.98 -4.04 -6.20
C ASP A 26 0.10 -3.60 -5.20
N ILE A 27 -0.26 -3.25 -3.96
CA ILE A 27 0.70 -3.05 -2.87
C ILE A 27 1.48 -4.35 -2.61
N TYR A 28 0.79 -5.49 -2.56
CA TYR A 28 1.47 -6.78 -2.38
C TYR A 28 2.43 -7.06 -3.54
N ALA A 29 1.97 -6.86 -4.78
CA ALA A 29 2.78 -7.07 -5.97
C ALA A 29 4.02 -6.17 -5.98
N TYR A 30 3.87 -4.87 -5.67
CA TYR A 30 4.99 -3.93 -5.56
C TYR A 30 6.02 -4.39 -4.53
N ILE A 31 5.58 -4.78 -3.33
CA ILE A 31 6.48 -5.22 -2.26
C ILE A 31 7.22 -6.49 -2.68
N MET A 32 6.53 -7.49 -3.25
CA MET A 32 7.15 -8.73 -3.71
C MET A 32 8.13 -8.50 -4.87
N GLN A 33 7.83 -7.55 -5.76
CA GLN A 33 8.71 -7.21 -6.88
C GLN A 33 10.02 -6.59 -6.38
N ASN A 34 9.94 -5.62 -5.49
CA ASN A 34 11.09 -4.84 -5.01
C ASN A 34 11.88 -5.53 -3.88
N TYR A 35 11.22 -6.37 -3.08
CA TYR A 35 11.81 -6.94 -1.86
C TYR A 35 11.63 -8.46 -1.83
N ALA A 36 12.65 -9.18 -2.32
CA ALA A 36 12.63 -10.65 -2.44
C ALA A 36 12.34 -11.38 -1.12
N TYR A 37 12.63 -10.75 0.03
CA TYR A 37 12.30 -11.27 1.36
C TYR A 37 10.81 -11.61 1.54
N TYR A 38 9.90 -10.85 0.92
CA TYR A 38 8.46 -11.00 1.11
C TYR A 38 7.78 -12.02 0.16
N ARG A 39 8.54 -12.69 -0.72
CA ARG A 39 7.98 -13.65 -1.71
C ARG A 39 7.64 -15.03 -1.15
N LYS A 40 8.16 -15.41 0.03
CA LYS A 40 8.09 -16.79 0.53
C LYS A 40 7.03 -17.03 1.61
N ASP A 41 6.67 -16.01 2.39
CA ASP A 41 5.72 -16.12 3.50
C ASP A 41 4.67 -15.02 3.38
N GLU A 42 3.66 -15.24 2.54
CA GLU A 42 2.68 -14.22 2.18
C GLU A 42 1.69 -13.86 3.30
N ALA A 43 1.26 -14.84 4.11
CA ALA A 43 0.16 -14.65 5.05
C ALA A 43 0.51 -13.68 6.19
N GLY A 44 1.74 -13.74 6.71
CA GLY A 44 2.18 -12.95 7.87
C GLY A 44 2.24 -11.46 7.58
N TRP A 45 3.03 -11.05 6.60
CA TRP A 45 3.23 -9.63 6.31
C TRP A 45 2.04 -8.99 5.60
N GLN A 46 1.29 -9.72 4.76
CA GLN A 46 0.08 -9.17 4.16
C GLN A 46 -0.95 -8.78 5.21
N ASN A 47 -1.04 -9.53 6.32
CA ASN A 47 -1.87 -9.13 7.45
C ASN A 47 -1.39 -7.83 8.09
N SER A 48 -0.08 -7.67 8.28
CA SER A 48 0.49 -6.41 8.79
C SER A 48 0.26 -5.23 7.84
N ILE A 49 0.26 -5.45 6.52
CA ILE A 49 -0.08 -4.41 5.53
C ILE A 49 -1.54 -3.98 5.69
N ARG A 50 -2.49 -4.91 5.72
CA ARG A 50 -3.92 -4.59 5.93
C ARG A 50 -4.16 -3.85 7.24
N HIS A 51 -3.47 -4.27 8.30
CA HIS A 51 -3.53 -3.61 9.60
C HIS A 51 -3.03 -2.16 9.55
N ASN A 52 -1.89 -1.91 8.89
CA ASN A 52 -1.33 -0.57 8.75
C ASN A 52 -2.22 0.35 7.91
N LEU A 53 -2.80 -0.17 6.82
CA LEU A 53 -3.74 0.60 5.99
C LEU A 53 -4.95 1.08 6.78
N SER A 54 -5.44 0.29 7.74
CA SER A 54 -6.60 0.65 8.55
C SER A 54 -6.27 1.53 9.76
N LEU A 55 -5.09 1.37 10.36
CA LEU A 55 -4.72 2.08 11.60
C LEU A 55 -3.92 3.36 11.40
N ASN A 56 -3.15 3.48 10.32
CA ASN A 56 -2.31 4.65 10.10
C ASN A 56 -3.12 5.74 9.39
N GLU A 57 -3.27 6.89 10.04
CA GLU A 57 -4.01 8.06 9.53
C GLU A 57 -3.42 8.63 8.23
N SER A 58 -2.16 8.27 7.91
CA SER A 58 -1.53 8.63 6.65
C SER A 58 -2.13 7.89 5.45
N PHE A 59 -2.94 6.85 5.63
CA PHE A 59 -3.56 6.12 4.54
C PHE A 59 -5.08 6.28 4.55
N ILE A 60 -5.62 6.71 3.41
CA ILE A 60 -7.05 6.90 3.21
C ILE A 60 -7.60 5.90 2.22
N LYS A 61 -8.80 5.39 2.53
CA LYS A 61 -9.55 4.47 1.68
C LYS A 61 -10.42 5.26 0.71
N LEU A 62 -10.18 5.08 -0.58
CA LEU A 62 -10.94 5.75 -1.64
C LEU A 62 -11.93 4.77 -2.30
N PRO A 63 -13.20 5.16 -2.48
CA PRO A 63 -14.16 4.35 -3.23
C PRO A 63 -13.74 4.23 -4.70
N ARG A 64 -14.13 3.14 -5.35
CA ARG A 64 -13.99 3.00 -6.80
C ARG A 64 -15.08 3.80 -7.51
N GLY A 65 -14.74 4.40 -8.64
CA GLY A 65 -15.74 5.05 -9.48
C GLY A 65 -16.70 4.02 -10.13
N PRO A 66 -17.87 4.47 -10.63
CA PRO A 66 -18.84 3.60 -11.31
C PRO A 66 -18.27 2.84 -12.51
N ASN A 67 -17.25 3.43 -13.15
CA ASN A 67 -16.61 2.91 -14.35
C ASN A 67 -15.26 2.20 -14.07
N GLU A 68 -14.90 1.98 -12.79
CA GLU A 68 -13.66 1.29 -12.38
C GLU A 68 -14.01 -0.07 -11.73
N PRO A 69 -14.43 -1.08 -12.51
CA PRO A 69 -14.76 -2.39 -11.95
C PRO A 69 -13.53 -3.04 -11.32
N GLY A 70 -13.68 -3.61 -10.12
CA GLY A 70 -12.59 -4.28 -9.43
C GLY A 70 -12.93 -4.63 -7.99
N LYS A 71 -12.16 -5.57 -7.42
CA LYS A 71 -12.32 -5.98 -6.02
C LYS A 71 -11.66 -4.97 -5.08
N GLY A 72 -12.35 -4.68 -3.97
CA GLY A 72 -11.83 -3.83 -2.89
C GLY A 72 -11.78 -2.35 -3.24
N SER A 73 -11.12 -1.57 -2.38
CA SER A 73 -10.99 -0.11 -2.52
C SER A 73 -9.60 0.28 -2.96
N PHE A 74 -9.46 1.52 -3.43
CA PHE A 74 -8.15 2.15 -3.59
C PHE A 74 -7.66 2.66 -2.25
N TRP A 75 -6.33 2.73 -2.12
CA TRP A 75 -5.62 3.35 -1.01
C TRP A 75 -4.74 4.46 -1.55
N ALA A 76 -4.74 5.59 -0.86
CA ALA A 76 -3.90 6.74 -1.16
C ALA A 76 -3.29 7.28 0.14
N ILE A 77 -2.28 8.14 0.01
CA ILE A 77 -1.74 8.86 1.15
C ILE A 77 -2.67 10.04 1.46
N ALA A 78 -2.91 10.31 2.75
CA ALA A 78 -3.69 11.45 3.20
C ALA A 78 -3.01 12.76 2.76
N PRO A 79 -3.78 13.76 2.29
CA PRO A 79 -3.20 15.05 1.93
C PRO A 79 -2.41 15.66 3.10
N GLY A 80 -1.16 16.05 2.86
CA GLY A 80 -0.24 16.60 3.84
C GLY A 80 0.62 15.56 4.59
N ALA A 81 0.39 14.27 4.36
CA ALA A 81 1.22 13.19 4.92
C ALA A 81 2.26 12.65 3.94
N GLU A 82 2.29 13.14 2.69
CA GLU A 82 3.17 12.65 1.62
C GLU A 82 4.65 12.76 1.99
N ASP A 83 5.05 13.88 2.62
CA ASP A 83 6.44 14.17 3.01
C ASP A 83 7.04 13.13 3.96
N GLN A 84 6.20 12.33 4.64
CA GLN A 84 6.65 11.24 5.51
C GLN A 84 7.18 10.03 4.72
N PHE A 85 6.91 9.98 3.41
CA PHE A 85 7.19 8.84 2.53
C PHE A 85 8.01 9.21 1.28
N VAL A 86 8.57 10.43 1.24
CA VAL A 86 9.50 10.92 0.20
C VAL A 86 10.93 10.56 0.54
#